data_AF-A0AA41SRX1-F1
#
_entry.id   AF-A0AA41SRX1-F1
#
_cell.length_a   1.000
_cell.length_b   1.000
_cell.length_c   1.000
_cell.angle_alpha   90.00
_cell.angle_beta   90.00
_cell.angle_gamma   90.00
#
_symmetry.space_group_name_H-M   'P 1'
#
loop_
_entity.id
_entity.type
_entity.pdbx_description
1 polymer ?
#
loop_
_entity_poly.entity_id
_entity_poly.type
_entity_poly.pdbx_seq_one_letter_code
_entity_poly.pdbx_strand_id
1 'polypeptide(L)'
;MLGLPDKPLEVPCFSLLFGRKTVAGSTIGGMKETQEMIDFAAKHNITADIEVVPMDYVNTAMERLAKGDVRYRFVIDVGNTVSKIA
;
A
#
# COMPACT_ATOMS: atom_id res chain seq x y z
N MET A 1 -12.70 -1.92 5.01
CA MET A 1 -11.81 -3.04 4.68
C MET A 1 -11.06 -2.70 3.43
N LEU A 2 -9.74 -2.63 3.55
CA LEU A 2 -8.82 -2.30 2.45
C LEU A 2 -7.84 -3.47 2.23
N GLY A 3 -7.46 -4.16 3.31
CA GLY A 3 -6.68 -5.40 3.23
C GLY A 3 -7.56 -6.59 2.82
N LEU A 4 -6.96 -7.50 2.04
CA LEU A 4 -7.60 -8.71 1.53
C LEU A 4 -6.87 -9.94 2.08
N PRO A 5 -7.24 -10.42 3.28
CA PRO A 5 -6.71 -11.68 3.81
C PRO A 5 -7.19 -12.87 2.97
N ASP A 6 -6.43 -13.96 3.01
CA ASP A 6 -6.73 -15.23 2.34
C ASP A 6 -7.91 -15.98 3.01
N LYS A 7 -8.15 -15.72 4.30
CA LYS A 7 -9.24 -16.31 5.07
C LYS A 7 -10.43 -15.34 5.21
N PRO A 8 -11.67 -15.86 5.22
CA PRO A 8 -12.84 -15.05 5.53
C PRO A 8 -12.72 -14.37 6.89
N LEU A 9 -13.29 -13.17 7.01
CA LEU A 9 -13.29 -12.45 8.27
C LEU A 9 -14.50 -12.81 9.11
N GLU A 10 -14.24 -13.12 10.37
CA GLU A 10 -15.28 -13.34 11.37
C GLU A 10 -15.70 -12.01 11.98
N VAL A 11 -16.96 -11.64 11.81
CA VAL A 11 -17.51 -10.38 12.33
C VAL A 11 -18.63 -10.69 13.33
N PRO A 12 -18.42 -10.44 14.64
CA PRO A 12 -19.41 -10.77 15.66
C PRO A 12 -20.62 -9.82 15.62
N CYS A 13 -21.79 -10.35 15.24
CA CYS A 13 -23.02 -9.57 15.02
C CYS A 13 -23.45 -8.72 16.23
N PHE A 14 -23.40 -9.25 17.45
CA PHE A 14 -23.80 -8.51 18.65
C PHE A 14 -22.94 -7.26 18.89
N SER A 15 -21.65 -7.29 18.51
CA SER A 15 -20.75 -6.14 18.63
C SER A 15 -21.13 -4.99 17.69
N LEU A 16 -21.72 -5.31 16.53
CA LEU A 16 -22.23 -4.32 15.59
C LEU A 16 -23.60 -3.78 16.04
N LEU A 17 -24.50 -4.67 16.47
CA LEU A 17 -25.88 -4.34 16.86
C LEU A 17 -25.93 -3.39 18.06
N PHE A 18 -25.31 -3.76 19.18
CA PHE A 18 -25.40 -2.96 20.41
C PHE A 18 -24.64 -1.63 20.32
N GLY A 19 -23.59 -1.57 19.49
CA GLY A 19 -22.80 -0.35 19.28
C GLY A 19 -23.24 0.48 18.08
N ARG A 20 -24.24 0.04 17.30
CA ARG A 20 -24.64 0.63 16.01
C ARG A 20 -23.43 0.91 15.10
N LYS A 21 -22.54 -0.07 14.98
CA LYS A 21 -21.26 0.06 14.24
C LYS A 21 -21.42 -0.41 12.80
N THR A 22 -20.64 0.20 11.89
CA THR A 22 -20.61 -0.15 10.46
C THR A 22 -19.26 -0.72 10.07
N VAL A 23 -19.28 -1.76 9.23
CA VAL A 23 -18.11 -2.29 8.53
C VAL A 23 -18.37 -2.15 7.03
N ALA A 24 -17.49 -1.44 6.33
CA ALA A 24 -17.60 -1.19 4.88
C ALA A 24 -16.33 -1.61 4.15
N GLY A 25 -16.41 -1.94 2.87
CA GLY A 25 -15.28 -2.21 1.98
C GLY A 25 -15.00 -1.02 1.05
N SER A 26 -13.75 -0.85 0.62
CA SER A 26 -13.37 0.10 -0.42
C SER A 26 -12.12 -0.42 -1.13
N THR A 27 -12.09 -0.31 -2.45
CA THR A 27 -10.98 -0.77 -3.28
C THR A 27 -10.60 0.38 -4.20
N ILE A 28 -9.39 0.91 -4.01
CA ILE A 28 -8.84 2.06 -4.75
C ILE A 28 -9.80 3.27 -4.83
N GLY A 29 -9.41 4.31 -5.56
CA GLY A 29 -10.24 5.48 -5.84
C GLY A 29 -10.36 5.71 -7.34
N GLY A 30 -11.33 6.52 -7.75
CA GLY A 30 -11.46 6.94 -9.15
C GLY A 30 -10.34 7.89 -9.60
N MET A 31 -10.24 8.16 -10.91
CA MET A 31 -9.23 9.08 -11.45
C MET A 31 -9.33 10.48 -10.84
N LYS A 32 -10.55 11.01 -10.70
CA LYS A 32 -10.80 12.32 -10.09
C LYS A 32 -10.34 12.36 -8.63
N GLU A 33 -10.73 11.37 -7.84
CA GLU A 33 -10.34 11.24 -6.43
C GLU A 33 -8.82 11.08 -6.27
N THR A 34 -8.18 10.35 -7.19
CA THR A 34 -6.73 10.18 -7.20
C THR A 34 -6.01 11.51 -7.44
N GLN A 35 -6.51 12.34 -8.37
CA GLN A 35 -5.97 13.67 -8.60
C GLN A 35 -6.13 14.55 -7.35
N GLU A 36 -7.32 14.58 -6.76
CA GLU A 36 -7.60 15.31 -5.52
C GLU A 36 -6.68 14.86 -4.37
N MET A 37 -6.40 13.55 -4.27
CA MET A 37 -5.49 12.96 -3.29
C MET A 37 -4.04 13.41 -3.49
N ILE A 38 -3.53 13.39 -4.73
CA ILE A 38 -2.15 13.82 -5.03
C ILE A 38 -2.00 15.33 -4.79
N ASP A 39 -2.98 16.14 -5.19
CA ASP A 39 -2.96 17.59 -4.95
C ASP A 39 -2.96 17.91 -3.44
N PHE A 40 -3.76 17.18 -2.67
CA PHE A 40 -3.78 17.28 -1.21
C PHE A 40 -2.44 16.87 -0.60
N ALA A 41 -1.87 15.75 -1.03
CA ALA A 41 -0.58 15.28 -0.54
C ALA A 41 0.54 16.29 -0.81
N ALA A 42 0.60 16.86 -2.01
CA ALA A 42 1.56 17.89 -2.38
C ALA A 42 1.40 19.15 -1.52
N LYS A 43 0.17 19.62 -1.30
CA LYS A 43 -0.12 20.80 -0.47
C LYS A 43 0.33 20.64 0.98
N HIS A 44 0.26 19.41 1.50
CA HIS A 44 0.54 19.12 2.91
C HIS A 44 1.89 18.42 3.15
N ASN A 45 2.75 18.33 2.12
CA ASN A 45 4.04 17.64 2.17
C ASN A 45 3.92 16.19 2.67
N ILE A 46 2.86 15.50 2.27
CA ILE A 46 2.64 14.09 2.60
C ILE A 46 3.41 13.25 1.59
N THR A 47 4.40 12.50 2.09
CA THR A 47 5.19 11.55 1.30
C THR A 47 5.24 10.21 2.03
N ALA A 48 5.59 9.14 1.31
CA ALA A 48 5.85 7.85 1.93
C ALA A 48 7.32 7.77 2.37
N ASP A 49 7.59 7.08 3.47
CA ASP A 49 8.96 6.65 3.77
C ASP A 49 9.32 5.47 2.87
N ILE A 50 10.37 5.65 2.06
CA ILE A 50 10.74 4.72 1.00
C ILE A 50 12.17 4.20 1.16
N GLU A 51 12.36 2.95 0.76
CA GLU A 51 13.65 2.36 0.47
C GLU A 51 13.78 2.25 -1.06
N VAL A 52 14.64 3.07 -1.66
CA VAL A 52 14.91 3.01 -3.10
C VAL A 52 15.84 1.85 -3.39
N VAL A 53 15.44 0.96 -4.29
CA VAL A 53 16.20 -0.25 -4.65
C VAL A 53 16.46 -0.31 -6.15
N PRO A 54 17.60 -0.89 -6.58
CA PRO A 54 17.85 -1.16 -7.99
C PRO A 54 17.02 -2.35 -8.49
N MET A 55 16.85 -2.44 -9.81
CA MET A 55 16.02 -3.47 -10.45
C MET A 55 16.55 -4.90 -10.20
N ASP A 56 17.86 -5.11 -10.11
CA ASP A 56 18.48 -6.42 -9.83
C ASP A 56 18.22 -6.92 -8.40
N TYR A 57 17.83 -6.02 -7.49
CA TYR A 57 17.50 -6.33 -6.11
C TYR A 57 16.02 -6.73 -5.90
N VAL A 58 15.19 -6.72 -6.94
CA VAL A 58 13.73 -6.91 -6.82
C VAL A 58 13.34 -8.21 -6.11
N ASN A 59 14.03 -9.33 -6.39
CA ASN A 59 13.72 -10.61 -5.77
C ASN A 59 13.99 -10.58 -4.25
N THR A 60 15.14 -10.01 -3.84
CA THR A 60 15.47 -9.81 -2.43
C THR A 60 14.45 -8.88 -1.75
N ALA A 61 14.02 -7.81 -2.43
CA ALA A 61 13.00 -6.91 -1.92
C ALA A 61 11.65 -7.63 -1.70
N MET A 62 11.26 -8.56 -2.59
CA MET A 62 10.06 -9.38 -2.43
C MET A 62 10.14 -10.32 -1.22
N GLU A 63 11.29 -10.94 -0.97
CA GLU A 63 11.50 -11.79 0.21
C GLU A 63 11.42 -10.99 1.51
N ARG A 64 12.00 -9.79 1.53
CA ARG A 64 11.92 -8.86 2.67
C ARG A 64 10.50 -8.37 2.90
N LEU A 65 9.78 -8.02 1.82
CA LEU A 65 8.38 -7.59 1.88
C LEU A 65 7.49 -8.67 2.50
N ALA A 66 7.67 -9.93 2.13
CA ALA A 66 6.92 -11.05 2.70
C ALA A 66 7.15 -11.24 4.22
N LYS A 67 8.31 -10.81 4.73
CA LYS A 67 8.68 -10.83 6.16
C LYS A 67 8.30 -9.53 6.89
N GLY A 68 7.77 -8.52 6.18
CA GLY A 68 7.53 -7.18 6.74
C GLY A 68 8.82 -6.39 7.02
N ASP A 69 9.95 -6.80 6.45
CA ASP A 69 11.27 -6.19 6.65
C ASP A 69 11.48 -4.99 5.70
N VAL A 70 10.72 -3.92 5.93
CA VAL A 70 10.81 -2.66 5.19
C VAL A 70 10.21 -1.52 6.02
N ARG A 71 10.77 -0.32 5.94
CA ARG A 71 10.19 0.88 6.58
C ARG A 71 10.01 2.02 5.56
N TYR A 72 8.87 2.15 4.88
CA TYR A 72 7.66 1.32 4.87
C TYR A 72 7.29 0.78 3.48
N ARG A 73 7.95 1.27 2.42
CA ARG A 73 7.69 0.90 1.01
C ARG A 73 9.01 0.76 0.26
N PHE A 74 9.10 -0.22 -0.62
CA PHE A 74 10.13 -0.24 -1.65
C PHE A 74 9.71 0.61 -2.85
N VAL A 75 10.66 1.33 -3.43
CA VAL A 75 10.52 2.02 -4.73
C VAL A 75 11.67 1.56 -5.63
N ILE A 76 11.34 0.95 -6.76
CA ILE A 76 12.35 0.51 -7.72
C ILE A 76 12.76 1.71 -8.59
N ASP A 77 14.05 2.03 -8.62
CA ASP A 77 14.59 3.06 -9.52
C ASP A 77 14.82 2.49 -10.92
N VAL A 78 13.75 2.38 -11.69
CA VAL A 78 13.79 1.82 -13.05
C VAL A 78 14.68 2.64 -13.97
N GLY A 79 14.56 3.98 -13.91
CA GLY A 79 15.24 4.90 -14.84
C GLY A 79 16.76 4.78 -14.82
N ASN A 80 17.36 4.52 -13.65
CA ASN A 80 18.81 4.45 -13.50
C ASN A 80 19.39 3.03 -13.50
N THR A 81 18.57 1.99 -13.41
CA THR A 81 19.05 0.64 -13.10
C THR A 81 18.65 -0.44 -14.10
N VAL A 82 17.62 -0.23 -14.92
CA VAL A 82 17.17 -1.26 -15.88
C VAL A 82 18.18 -1.52 -17.00
N SER A 83 18.87 -0.49 -17.47
CA SER A 83 19.88 -0.60 -18.54
C SER A 83 21.17 -1.30 -18.12
N LYS A 84 21.39 -1.48 -16.81
CA LYS A 84 22.57 -2.15 -16.24
C LYS A 84 22.38 -3.67 -16.16
N ILE A 85 21.19 -4.16 -16.49
CA ILE A 85 20.79 -5.57 -16.45
C ILE A 85 20.57 -6.11 -17.87
N ALA A 86 20.53 -5.21 -18.87
CA ALA A 86 20.40 -5.53 -20.29
C ALA A 86 21.73 -6.01 -20.89
#